data_AF-A0A2A2RTH1-F1
#
_entry.id   AF-A0A2A2RTH1-F1
#
_cell.length_a   1.000
_cell.length_b   1.000
_cell.length_c   1.000
_cell.angle_alpha   90.00
_cell.angle_beta   90.00
_cell.angle_gamma   90.00
#
_symmetry.space_group_name_H-M   'P 1'
#
loop_
_entity.id
_entity.type
_entity.pdbx_description
1 polymer ?
#
loop_
_entity_poly.entity_id
_entity_poly.type
_entity_poly.pdbx_seq_one_letter_code
_entity_poly.pdbx_strand_id
1 'polypeptide(L)'
;MKNPPFFGPRWVAALALGCISLGIYAYYQQTALATAEALIRSLQTQESAAPPAFPETADALDNAANSESTTADASVGAEPKDKRGGGKARRGPEDFAKMMDTPEMQQLMNLRDRGMLDSRYAELFKKLALPPEQLKKLQQLLVDKQSTVRDVLAAMRSQGLTPNQENAERMRSLVKNANAELDRQIESTLGATAYAQYQNYESTQPQRATVERMQQRLSYSADPMTSQQATSLVDILSRNIPPPPTMTNAVVGQPRGVAFGNGNGSGAGASITPQAIEQSRAILTPSQVNTLIAIQQEKDAQAELARRMRQNLSAPHNPAKPRN
;
A
#
# COMPACT_ATOMS: atom_id res chain seq x y z
N MET A 1 -15.05 31.00 -55.51
CA MET A 1 -14.72 31.47 -54.15
C MET A 1 -15.18 30.41 -53.15
N LYS A 2 -14.27 29.61 -52.60
CA LYS A 2 -14.51 28.56 -51.60
C LYS A 2 -13.63 28.86 -50.39
N ASN A 3 -14.22 29.06 -49.22
CA ASN A 3 -13.49 29.23 -47.96
C ASN A 3 -13.00 27.87 -47.45
N PRO A 4 -11.77 27.74 -46.92
CA PRO A 4 -11.29 26.51 -46.28
C PRO A 4 -11.73 26.43 -44.81
N PRO A 5 -11.95 25.22 -44.25
CA PRO A 5 -12.22 25.04 -42.83
C PRO A 5 -10.91 25.10 -42.00
N PHE A 6 -10.95 25.90 -40.94
CA PHE A 6 -9.91 26.03 -39.92
C PHE A 6 -9.70 24.70 -39.17
N PHE A 7 -8.52 24.09 -39.33
CA PHE A 7 -8.03 23.03 -38.46
C PHE A 7 -7.39 23.66 -37.20
N GLY A 8 -8.06 23.55 -36.06
CA GLY A 8 -7.57 24.04 -34.76
C GLY A 8 -6.61 23.05 -34.04
N PRO A 9 -5.82 23.55 -33.07
CA PRO A 9 -4.65 22.86 -32.49
C PRO A 9 -5.03 21.90 -31.35
N ARG A 10 -5.84 20.88 -31.62
CA ARG A 10 -6.23 19.86 -30.60
C ARG A 10 -5.38 18.59 -30.64
N TRP A 11 -4.56 18.39 -31.66
CA TRP A 11 -3.80 17.15 -31.85
C TRP A 11 -2.42 17.15 -31.19
N VAL A 12 -1.85 18.31 -30.88
CA VAL A 12 -0.52 18.40 -30.25
C VAL A 12 -0.54 17.93 -28.79
N ALA A 13 -1.66 18.10 -28.08
CA ALA A 13 -1.79 17.63 -26.70
C ALA A 13 -1.93 16.09 -26.58
N ALA A 14 -2.42 15.41 -27.62
CA ALA A 14 -2.56 13.95 -27.62
C ALA A 14 -1.22 13.24 -27.86
N LEU A 15 -0.31 13.84 -28.62
CA LEU A 15 1.02 13.27 -28.89
C LEU A 15 1.99 13.42 -27.70
N ALA A 16 1.86 14.47 -26.87
CA ALA A 16 2.74 14.67 -25.72
C ALA A 16 2.52 13.66 -24.57
N LEU A 17 1.31 13.13 -24.39
CA LEU A 17 1.00 12.14 -23.35
C LEU A 17 1.37 10.71 -23.75
N GLY A 18 1.37 10.38 -25.05
CA GLY A 18 1.83 9.09 -25.56
C GLY A 18 3.35 8.90 -25.49
N CYS A 19 4.13 9.99 -25.60
CA CYS A 19 5.59 9.92 -25.49
C CYS A 19 6.07 9.73 -24.04
N ILE A 20 5.32 10.21 -23.04
CA ILE A 20 5.69 10.05 -21.62
C ILE A 20 5.47 8.60 -21.17
N SER A 21 4.40 7.94 -21.61
CA SER A 21 4.15 6.53 -21.29
C SER A 21 5.13 5.57 -21.98
N LEU A 22 5.52 5.84 -23.23
CA LEU A 22 6.55 5.07 -23.93
C LEU A 22 7.96 5.26 -23.34
N GLY A 23 8.30 6.49 -22.92
CA GLY A 23 9.59 6.77 -22.27
C GLY A 23 9.76 6.07 -20.93
N ILE A 24 8.69 6.02 -20.12
CA ILE A 24 8.68 5.31 -18.84
C ILE A 24 8.76 3.78 -19.07
N TYR A 25 8.00 3.24 -20.02
CA TYR A 25 8.04 1.80 -20.33
C TYR A 25 9.41 1.35 -20.84
N ALA A 26 10.04 2.12 -21.74
CA ALA A 26 11.37 1.81 -22.26
C ALA A 26 12.46 1.89 -21.17
N TYR A 27 12.37 2.86 -20.25
CA TYR A 27 13.28 2.97 -19.10
C TYR A 27 13.15 1.80 -18.12
N TYR A 28 11.92 1.33 -17.87
CA TYR A 28 11.69 0.13 -17.06
C TYR A 28 12.17 -1.16 -17.74
N GLN A 29 12.04 -1.25 -19.07
CA GLN A 29 12.50 -2.42 -19.81
C GLN A 29 14.03 -2.51 -19.84
N GLN A 30 14.71 -1.36 -19.98
CA GLN A 30 16.17 -1.29 -20.03
C GLN A 30 16.82 -1.56 -18.67
N THR A 31 16.20 -1.10 -17.58
CA THR A 31 16.66 -1.42 -16.22
C THR A 31 16.41 -2.88 -15.84
N ALA A 32 15.28 -3.47 -16.28
CA ALA A 32 14.96 -4.87 -16.02
C ALA A 32 15.99 -5.84 -16.65
N LEU A 33 16.44 -5.58 -17.88
CA LEU A 33 17.46 -6.40 -18.55
C LEU A 33 18.82 -6.33 -17.85
N ALA A 34 19.26 -5.13 -17.47
CA ALA A 34 20.51 -4.95 -16.74
C ALA A 34 20.49 -5.65 -15.37
N THR A 35 19.34 -5.64 -14.67
CA THR A 35 19.18 -6.35 -13.40
C THR A 35 19.13 -7.87 -13.56
N ALA A 36 18.54 -8.37 -14.65
CA ALA A 36 18.50 -9.80 -14.95
C ALA A 36 19.91 -10.34 -15.25
N GLU A 37 20.71 -9.61 -16.02
CA GLU A 37 22.10 -9.97 -16.30
C GLU A 37 22.98 -9.93 -15.03
N ALA A 38 22.78 -8.92 -14.16
CA ALA A 38 23.51 -8.83 -12.90
C ALA A 38 23.19 -10.02 -11.97
N LEU A 39 21.92 -10.44 -11.93
CA LEU A 39 21.48 -11.55 -11.09
C LEU A 39 22.01 -12.91 -11.61
N ILE A 40 22.00 -13.12 -12.92
CA ILE A 40 22.58 -14.32 -13.56
C ILE A 40 24.10 -14.38 -13.27
N ARG A 41 24.81 -13.26 -13.38
CA ARG A 41 26.25 -13.18 -13.09
C ARG A 41 26.55 -13.47 -11.62
N SER A 42 25.72 -13.00 -10.69
CA SER A 42 25.88 -13.31 -9.27
C SER A 42 25.66 -14.79 -8.95
N LEU A 43 24.67 -15.43 -9.59
CA LEU A 43 24.41 -16.86 -9.41
C LEU A 43 25.55 -17.72 -9.98
N GLN A 44 26.09 -17.38 -11.15
CA GLN A 44 27.26 -18.07 -11.72
C GLN A 44 28.53 -17.92 -10.86
N THR A 45 28.71 -16.75 -10.23
CA THR A 45 29.85 -16.51 -9.34
C THR A 45 29.71 -17.30 -8.04
N GLN A 46 28.49 -17.47 -7.54
CA GLN A 46 28.19 -18.24 -6.33
C GLN A 46 28.31 -19.75 -6.57
N GLU A 47 27.92 -20.23 -7.74
CA GLU A 47 28.06 -21.64 -8.13
C GLU A 47 29.52 -22.04 -8.38
N SER A 48 30.34 -21.13 -8.92
CA SER A 48 31.78 -21.35 -9.15
C SER A 48 32.63 -21.23 -7.88
N ALA A 49 32.07 -20.70 -6.79
CA ALA A 49 32.75 -20.49 -5.51
C ALA A 49 32.37 -21.55 -4.45
N ALA A 50 31.66 -22.62 -4.81
CA ALA A 50 31.39 -23.73 -3.92
C ALA A 50 32.61 -24.70 -3.87
N PRO A 51 33.33 -24.81 -2.73
CA PRO A 51 34.32 -25.88 -2.56
C PRO A 51 33.61 -27.25 -2.45
N PRO A 52 34.27 -28.35 -2.87
CA PRO A 52 33.65 -29.67 -2.87
C PRO A 52 33.32 -30.16 -1.46
N ALA A 53 32.30 -31.02 -1.43
CA ALA A 53 31.68 -31.66 -0.28
C ALA A 53 32.64 -32.26 0.77
N PHE A 54 32.19 -32.16 2.04
CA PHE A 54 32.55 -32.89 3.28
C PHE A 54 33.87 -33.68 3.37
N PRO A 55 34.59 -33.51 4.49
CA PRO A 55 35.08 -34.66 5.23
C PRO A 55 34.56 -34.68 6.67
N GLU A 56 33.96 -35.81 7.00
CA GLU A 56 33.75 -36.37 8.33
C GLU A 56 35.12 -36.53 9.05
N THR A 57 35.25 -36.02 10.28
CA THR A 57 35.68 -36.74 11.50
C THR A 57 35.97 -35.78 12.65
N ALA A 58 35.56 -36.20 13.84
CA ALA A 58 35.75 -35.56 15.13
C ALA A 58 37.24 -35.31 15.46
N ASP A 59 37.61 -34.06 15.80
CA ASP A 59 38.78 -33.69 16.64
C ASP A 59 39.00 -32.15 16.73
N ALA A 60 37.94 -31.37 17.00
CA ALA A 60 38.07 -29.90 17.10
C ALA A 60 37.34 -29.29 18.30
N LEU A 61 37.45 -29.93 19.47
CA LEU A 61 36.93 -29.42 20.75
C LEU A 61 38.01 -29.10 21.79
N ASP A 62 39.29 -29.08 21.44
CA ASP A 62 40.38 -28.95 22.44
C ASP A 62 41.27 -27.70 22.32
N ASN A 63 41.01 -26.77 21.37
CA ASN A 63 41.89 -25.61 21.15
C ASN A 63 41.27 -24.23 21.43
N ALA A 64 40.15 -24.17 22.15
CA ALA A 64 39.51 -22.89 22.54
C ALA A 64 39.88 -22.44 23.97
N ALA A 65 40.94 -22.98 24.56
CA ALA A 65 41.36 -22.66 25.92
C ALA A 65 42.87 -22.42 26.04
N ASN A 66 43.43 -21.50 25.24
CA ASN A 66 44.61 -20.77 25.67
C ASN A 66 44.84 -19.48 24.87
N SER A 67 45.36 -18.47 25.56
CA SER A 67 45.90 -17.20 25.05
C SER A 67 44.92 -16.05 24.78
N GLU A 68 44.41 -15.48 25.87
CA GLU A 68 44.44 -14.02 26.00
C GLU A 68 45.84 -13.56 26.45
N SER A 69 46.15 -12.30 26.07
CA SER A 69 47.13 -11.39 26.65
C SER A 69 48.57 -11.29 26.08
N THR A 70 48.80 -10.16 25.39
CA THR A 70 49.77 -9.07 25.70
C THR A 70 50.80 -8.69 24.61
N THR A 71 50.92 -7.35 24.45
CA THR A 71 52.01 -6.50 23.91
C THR A 71 52.18 -6.42 22.39
N ALA A 72 51.91 -5.26 21.74
CA ALA A 72 52.74 -4.03 21.63
C ALA A 72 53.96 -4.27 20.71
N ASP A 73 54.45 -3.40 19.82
CA ASP A 73 54.23 -2.03 19.35
C ASP A 73 55.12 -1.91 18.07
N ALA A 74 54.75 -1.09 17.07
CA ALA A 74 55.67 -0.31 16.22
C ALA A 74 54.94 0.37 15.04
N SER A 75 54.65 1.66 15.27
CA SER A 75 54.53 2.86 14.40
C SER A 75 55.28 2.82 13.03
N VAL A 76 55.04 3.61 11.96
CA VAL A 76 54.47 4.96 11.71
C VAL A 76 54.29 5.12 10.17
N GLY A 77 53.33 5.94 9.71
CA GLY A 77 53.39 6.48 8.34
C GLY A 77 52.15 7.18 7.76
N ALA A 78 52.02 8.49 8.03
CA ALA A 78 51.37 9.54 7.21
C ALA A 78 49.83 9.60 7.05
N GLU A 79 49.24 10.61 7.70
CA GLU A 79 47.98 11.27 7.30
C GLU A 79 48.08 11.88 5.88
N PRO A 80 46.93 12.04 5.20
CA PRO A 80 46.55 13.38 4.79
C PRO A 80 45.25 13.80 5.46
N LYS A 81 45.34 14.99 6.05
CA LYS A 81 44.23 15.74 6.63
C LYS A 81 43.25 16.15 5.54
N ASP A 82 42.08 15.53 5.51
CA ASP A 82 40.89 16.20 4.99
C ASP A 82 39.78 16.22 6.05
N LYS A 83 39.66 17.43 6.60
CA LYS A 83 38.52 18.05 7.28
C LYS A 83 37.39 17.10 7.65
N ARG A 84 37.49 16.53 8.86
CA ARG A 84 36.34 16.17 9.70
C ARG A 84 35.49 17.42 9.94
N GLY A 85 34.62 17.74 8.99
CA GLY A 85 33.45 18.56 9.19
C GLY A 85 32.43 17.74 9.98
N GLY A 86 32.49 17.83 11.30
CA GLY A 86 31.45 17.33 12.21
C GLY A 86 30.16 18.12 12.04
N GLY A 87 29.46 17.91 10.93
CA GLY A 87 28.05 18.26 10.80
C GLY A 87 27.25 17.03 11.14
N LYS A 88 26.60 17.00 12.31
CA LYS A 88 25.37 16.22 12.45
C LYS A 88 24.37 16.82 11.45
N ALA A 89 24.44 16.41 10.19
CA ALA A 89 23.39 16.62 9.23
C ALA A 89 22.18 15.92 9.83
N ARG A 90 21.31 16.69 10.47
CA ARG A 90 19.95 16.25 10.76
C ARG A 90 19.37 15.92 9.40
N ARG A 91 19.38 14.63 9.02
CA ARG A 91 18.71 14.12 7.83
C ARG A 91 17.31 14.69 7.86
N GLY A 92 17.05 15.68 7.00
CA GLY A 92 15.79 16.38 6.98
C GLY A 92 14.71 15.50 6.36
N PRO A 93 13.42 15.86 6.51
CA PRO A 93 12.34 15.24 5.74
C PRO A 93 12.62 15.19 4.23
N GLU A 94 13.38 16.17 3.70
CA GLU A 94 13.78 16.27 2.29
C GLU A 94 14.82 15.22 1.87
N ASP A 95 15.77 14.87 2.76
CA ASP A 95 16.76 13.82 2.48
C ASP A 95 16.10 12.43 2.45
N PHE A 96 15.09 12.23 3.30
CA PHE A 96 14.27 11.02 3.29
C PHE A 96 13.40 10.93 2.03
N ALA A 97 12.80 12.04 1.57
CA ALA A 97 12.05 12.06 0.32
C ALA A 97 12.93 11.73 -0.89
N LYS A 98 14.14 12.30 -0.97
CA LYS A 98 15.11 11.98 -2.03
C LYS A 98 15.57 10.52 -1.99
N MET A 99 15.72 9.93 -0.80
CA MET A 99 16.03 8.50 -0.64
C MET A 99 14.88 7.61 -1.11
N MET A 100 13.63 8.00 -0.83
CA MET A 100 12.43 7.29 -1.29
C MET A 100 12.23 7.34 -2.80
N ASP A 101 12.74 8.38 -3.45
CA ASP A 101 12.71 8.54 -4.92
C ASP A 101 13.85 7.78 -5.63
N THR A 102 14.73 7.06 -4.91
CA THR A 102 15.78 6.25 -5.53
C THR A 102 15.21 4.99 -6.21
N PRO A 103 15.74 4.56 -7.37
CA PRO A 103 15.24 3.37 -8.08
C PRO A 103 15.30 2.09 -7.25
N GLU A 104 16.35 1.92 -6.44
CA GLU A 104 16.51 0.77 -5.55
C GLU A 104 15.38 0.71 -4.50
N MET A 105 15.08 1.84 -3.85
CA MET A 105 14.00 1.91 -2.87
C MET A 105 12.63 1.66 -3.51
N GLN A 106 12.40 2.19 -4.73
CA GLN A 106 11.17 1.92 -5.47
C GLN A 106 11.00 0.42 -5.77
N GLN A 107 12.08 -0.28 -6.15
CA GLN A 107 12.04 -1.72 -6.38
C GLN A 107 11.70 -2.50 -5.12
N LEU A 108 12.33 -2.17 -3.98
CA LEU A 108 12.06 -2.81 -2.70
C LEU A 108 10.61 -2.55 -2.24
N MET A 109 10.10 -1.32 -2.41
CA MET A 109 8.71 -0.98 -2.10
C MET A 109 7.73 -1.75 -2.99
N ASN A 110 8.02 -1.87 -4.29
CA ASN A 110 7.20 -2.65 -5.22
C ASN A 110 7.18 -4.13 -4.86
N LEU A 111 8.33 -4.70 -4.46
CA LEU A 111 8.41 -6.08 -4.01
C LEU A 111 7.57 -6.31 -2.73
N ARG A 112 7.68 -5.40 -1.76
CA ARG A 112 6.86 -5.43 -0.55
C ARG A 112 5.36 -5.30 -0.86
N ASP A 113 5.00 -4.34 -1.70
CA ASP A 113 3.62 -4.05 -2.06
C ASP A 113 3.01 -5.25 -2.83
N ARG A 114 3.77 -5.91 -3.70
CA ARG A 114 3.37 -7.19 -4.31
C ARG A 114 3.10 -8.28 -3.29
N GLY A 115 3.98 -8.51 -2.32
CA GLY A 115 3.75 -9.52 -1.28
C GLY A 115 2.49 -9.27 -0.46
N MET A 116 2.20 -8.00 -0.13
CA MET A 116 0.96 -7.62 0.53
C MET A 116 -0.27 -7.85 -0.35
N LEU A 117 -0.18 -7.54 -1.65
CA LEU A 117 -1.25 -7.80 -2.61
C LEU A 117 -1.49 -9.30 -2.80
N ASP A 118 -0.45 -10.11 -2.85
CA ASP A 118 -0.58 -11.56 -3.00
C ASP A 118 -1.34 -12.16 -1.82
N SER A 119 -1.03 -11.73 -0.60
CA SER A 119 -1.80 -12.15 0.58
C SER A 119 -3.26 -11.65 0.53
N ARG A 120 -3.46 -10.37 0.20
CA ARG A 120 -4.79 -9.74 0.20
C ARG A 120 -5.72 -10.26 -0.90
N TYR A 121 -5.18 -10.66 -2.06
CA TYR A 121 -5.95 -11.11 -3.22
C TYR A 121 -5.79 -12.61 -3.51
N ALA A 122 -5.10 -13.38 -2.64
CA ALA A 122 -4.87 -14.81 -2.81
C ALA A 122 -6.16 -15.59 -3.13
N GLU A 123 -7.24 -15.32 -2.40
CA GLU A 123 -8.54 -15.97 -2.61
C GLU A 123 -9.13 -15.62 -3.99
N LEU A 124 -8.99 -14.37 -4.42
CA LEU A 124 -9.44 -13.92 -5.74
C LEU A 124 -8.64 -14.60 -6.84
N PHE A 125 -7.30 -14.62 -6.73
CA PHE A 125 -6.43 -15.23 -7.72
C PHE A 125 -6.71 -16.72 -7.88
N LYS A 126 -6.96 -17.43 -6.76
CA LYS A 126 -7.38 -18.83 -6.77
C LYS A 126 -8.73 -19.04 -7.46
N LYS A 127 -9.70 -18.14 -7.25
CA LYS A 127 -11.04 -18.22 -7.84
C LYS A 127 -11.05 -17.89 -9.33
N LEU A 128 -10.27 -16.90 -9.76
CA LEU A 128 -10.20 -16.49 -11.16
C LEU A 128 -9.43 -17.49 -12.03
N ALA A 129 -8.54 -18.29 -11.42
CA ALA A 129 -7.76 -19.34 -12.10
C ALA A 129 -7.13 -18.86 -13.43
N LEU A 130 -6.56 -17.66 -13.41
CA LEU A 130 -6.01 -17.01 -14.60
C LEU A 130 -4.71 -17.71 -15.06
N PRO A 131 -4.39 -17.66 -16.37
CA PRO A 131 -3.07 -18.00 -16.87
C PRO A 131 -1.97 -17.18 -16.15
N PRO A 132 -0.76 -17.74 -15.95
CA PRO A 132 0.30 -17.10 -15.16
C PRO A 132 0.68 -15.71 -15.69
N GLU A 133 0.68 -15.52 -17.01
CA GLU A 133 0.97 -14.22 -17.64
C GLU A 133 -0.12 -13.17 -17.35
N GLN A 134 -1.40 -13.57 -17.37
CA GLN A 134 -2.52 -12.68 -17.06
C GLN A 134 -2.54 -12.34 -15.56
N LEU A 135 -2.23 -13.31 -14.70
CA LEU A 135 -2.11 -13.09 -13.27
C LEU A 135 -0.99 -12.10 -12.94
N LYS A 136 0.19 -12.26 -13.54
CA LYS A 136 1.33 -11.35 -13.36
C LYS A 136 0.99 -9.93 -13.83
N LYS A 137 0.30 -9.80 -14.95
CA LYS A 137 -0.18 -8.50 -15.46
C LYS A 137 -1.21 -7.88 -14.52
N LEU A 138 -2.16 -8.66 -14.00
CA LEU A 138 -3.12 -8.19 -13.01
C LEU A 138 -2.42 -7.69 -11.74
N GLN A 139 -1.50 -8.47 -11.17
CA GLN A 139 -0.72 -8.08 -9.99
C GLN A 139 0.01 -6.76 -10.21
N GLN A 140 0.64 -6.57 -11.38
CA GLN A 140 1.27 -5.30 -11.73
C GLN A 140 0.28 -4.14 -11.71
N LEU A 141 -0.88 -4.29 -12.38
CA LEU A 141 -1.90 -3.26 -12.43
C LEU A 141 -2.45 -2.91 -11.04
N LEU A 142 -2.54 -3.89 -10.13
CA LEU A 142 -2.97 -3.65 -8.74
C LEU A 142 -1.92 -2.88 -7.93
N VAL A 143 -0.62 -3.15 -8.14
CA VAL A 143 0.48 -2.36 -7.55
C VAL A 143 0.39 -0.91 -8.06
N ASP A 144 0.25 -0.73 -9.37
CA ASP A 144 0.17 0.60 -10.00
C ASP A 144 -1.06 1.38 -9.49
N LYS A 145 -2.18 0.68 -9.28
CA LYS A 145 -3.39 1.27 -8.67
C LYS A 145 -3.12 1.73 -7.23
N GLN A 146 -2.34 0.97 -6.47
CA GLN A 146 -1.95 1.34 -5.11
C GLN A 146 -0.91 2.49 -5.07
N SER A 147 -0.06 2.62 -6.09
CA SER A 147 0.90 3.72 -6.21
C SER A 147 0.30 5.00 -6.79
N THR A 148 -0.81 4.91 -7.52
CA THR A 148 -1.43 6.02 -8.26
C THR A 148 -1.50 7.34 -7.48
N VAL A 149 -1.89 7.31 -6.21
CA VAL A 149 -1.97 8.51 -5.36
C VAL A 149 -0.59 9.11 -5.08
N ARG A 150 0.42 8.27 -4.86
CA ARG A 150 1.82 8.71 -4.70
C ARG A 150 2.36 9.30 -6.00
N ASP A 151 2.05 8.68 -7.13
CA ASP A 151 2.51 9.10 -8.45
C ASP A 151 1.89 10.45 -8.85
N VAL A 152 0.59 10.62 -8.62
CA VAL A 152 -0.09 11.91 -8.82
C VAL A 152 0.50 12.98 -7.91
N LEU A 153 0.78 12.66 -6.65
CA LEU A 153 1.41 13.61 -5.73
C LEU A 153 2.82 14.00 -6.17
N ALA A 154 3.62 13.05 -6.67
CA ALA A 154 4.94 13.32 -7.24
C ALA A 154 4.86 14.21 -8.49
N ALA A 155 3.91 13.93 -9.40
CA ALA A 155 3.68 14.74 -10.59
C ALA A 155 3.17 16.15 -10.28
N MET A 156 2.39 16.32 -9.21
CA MET A 156 2.00 17.65 -8.73
C MET A 156 3.20 18.42 -8.15
N ARG A 157 4.02 17.74 -7.33
CA ARG A 157 5.24 18.34 -6.75
C ARG A 157 6.22 18.80 -7.83
N SER A 158 6.41 18.01 -8.91
CA SER A 158 7.30 18.40 -10.01
C SER A 158 6.80 19.63 -10.80
N GLN A 159 5.49 19.90 -10.74
CA GLN A 159 4.87 21.12 -11.29
C GLN A 159 4.85 22.28 -10.29
N GLY A 160 5.49 22.15 -9.13
CA GLY A 160 5.46 23.16 -8.06
C GLY A 160 4.12 23.26 -7.32
N LEU A 161 3.23 22.28 -7.50
CA LEU A 161 1.91 22.26 -6.86
C LEU A 161 1.96 21.46 -5.55
N THR A 162 1.29 21.98 -4.53
CA THR A 162 1.12 21.28 -3.23
C THR A 162 -0.32 20.77 -3.09
N PRO A 163 -0.54 19.63 -2.41
CA PRO A 163 -1.88 19.10 -2.11
C PRO A 163 -2.53 19.91 -0.98
N ASN A 164 -2.89 21.15 -1.27
CA ASN A 164 -3.65 22.04 -0.40
C ASN A 164 -5.15 22.05 -0.79
N GLN A 165 -5.96 22.80 -0.07
CA GLN A 165 -7.41 22.87 -0.33
C GLN A 165 -7.75 23.42 -1.73
N GLU A 166 -6.92 24.31 -2.27
CA GLU A 166 -7.05 24.89 -3.60
C GLU A 166 -6.81 23.84 -4.71
N ASN A 167 -5.78 23.00 -4.56
CA ASN A 167 -5.44 21.95 -5.53
C ASN A 167 -6.12 20.61 -5.26
N ALA A 168 -6.93 20.50 -4.19
CA ALA A 168 -7.55 19.25 -3.80
C ALA A 168 -8.43 18.66 -4.90
N GLU A 169 -9.20 19.50 -5.60
CA GLU A 169 -10.08 19.04 -6.68
C GLU A 169 -9.30 18.59 -7.91
N ARG A 170 -8.22 19.32 -8.25
CA ARG A 170 -7.31 18.92 -9.32
C ARG A 170 -6.64 17.57 -9.02
N MET A 171 -6.15 17.39 -7.80
CA MET A 171 -5.57 16.14 -7.36
C MET A 171 -6.59 14.99 -7.44
N ARG A 172 -7.82 15.19 -6.95
CA ARG A 172 -8.90 14.18 -7.05
C ARG A 172 -9.19 13.80 -8.49
N SER A 173 -9.29 14.78 -9.38
CA SER A 173 -9.51 14.55 -10.81
C SER A 173 -8.38 13.74 -11.44
N LEU A 174 -7.12 14.08 -11.16
CA LEU A 174 -5.95 13.33 -11.63
C LEU A 174 -5.95 11.89 -11.15
N VAL A 175 -6.19 11.66 -9.84
CA VAL A 175 -6.30 10.32 -9.27
C VAL A 175 -7.46 9.54 -9.89
N LYS A 176 -8.62 10.18 -10.07
CA LYS A 176 -9.79 9.55 -10.70
C LYS A 176 -9.49 9.12 -12.13
N ASN A 177 -8.87 9.98 -12.93
CA ASN A 177 -8.54 9.69 -14.32
C ASN A 177 -7.50 8.57 -14.43
N ALA A 178 -6.47 8.59 -13.59
CA ALA A 178 -5.45 7.53 -13.55
C ALA A 178 -6.06 6.17 -13.16
N ASN A 179 -6.91 6.15 -12.12
CA ASN A 179 -7.64 4.94 -11.72
C ASN A 179 -8.57 4.43 -12.82
N ALA A 180 -9.31 5.31 -13.50
CA ALA A 180 -10.21 4.91 -14.58
C ALA A 180 -9.46 4.25 -15.75
N GLU A 181 -8.25 4.71 -16.05
CA GLU A 181 -7.42 4.09 -17.08
C GLU A 181 -6.90 2.72 -16.66
N LEU A 182 -6.41 2.59 -15.41
CA LEU A 182 -6.02 1.30 -14.85
C LEU A 182 -7.20 0.32 -14.81
N ASP A 183 -8.39 0.78 -14.46
CA ASP A 183 -9.60 -0.05 -14.43
C ASP A 183 -9.94 -0.62 -15.81
N ARG A 184 -9.79 0.17 -16.89
CA ARG A 184 -9.95 -0.32 -18.27
C ARG A 184 -8.89 -1.36 -18.64
N GLN A 185 -7.64 -1.17 -18.20
CA GLN A 185 -6.56 -2.12 -18.46
C GLN A 185 -6.76 -3.43 -17.70
N ILE A 186 -7.27 -3.36 -16.47
CA ILE A 186 -7.67 -4.52 -15.68
C ILE A 186 -8.83 -5.24 -16.38
N GLU A 187 -9.87 -4.52 -16.79
CA GLU A 187 -11.00 -5.09 -17.53
C GLU A 187 -10.56 -5.76 -18.83
N SER A 188 -9.69 -5.12 -19.61
CA SER A 188 -9.14 -5.70 -20.84
C SER A 188 -8.28 -6.95 -20.58
N THR A 189 -7.62 -7.05 -19.42
CA THR A 189 -6.77 -8.20 -19.06
C THR A 189 -7.60 -9.37 -18.55
N LEU A 190 -8.70 -9.11 -17.84
CA LEU A 190 -9.55 -10.12 -17.22
C LEU A 190 -10.74 -10.55 -18.09
N GLY A 191 -11.24 -9.65 -18.93
CA GLY A 191 -12.55 -9.76 -19.55
C GLY A 191 -13.70 -9.44 -18.58
N ALA A 192 -14.88 -9.17 -19.13
CA ALA A 192 -16.02 -8.63 -18.38
C ALA A 192 -16.44 -9.48 -17.16
N THR A 193 -16.48 -10.82 -17.30
CA THR A 193 -16.92 -11.71 -16.21
C THR A 193 -15.96 -11.71 -15.03
N ALA A 194 -14.66 -11.89 -15.28
CA ALA A 194 -13.64 -11.88 -14.24
C ALA A 194 -13.45 -10.47 -13.65
N TYR A 195 -13.64 -9.43 -14.47
CA TYR A 195 -13.65 -8.05 -14.00
C TYR A 195 -14.80 -7.78 -13.01
N ALA A 196 -16.01 -8.28 -13.27
CA ALA A 196 -17.12 -8.15 -12.32
C ALA A 196 -16.82 -8.87 -10.99
N GLN A 197 -16.17 -10.04 -11.03
CA GLN A 197 -15.72 -10.75 -9.83
C GLN A 197 -14.66 -9.94 -9.07
N TYR A 198 -13.70 -9.35 -9.78
CA TYR A 198 -12.71 -8.44 -9.22
C TYR A 198 -13.36 -7.21 -8.55
N GLN A 199 -14.31 -6.55 -9.21
CA GLN A 199 -15.01 -5.39 -8.65
C GLN A 199 -15.80 -5.73 -7.38
N ASN A 200 -16.49 -6.87 -7.36
CA ASN A 200 -17.17 -7.36 -6.17
C ASN A 200 -16.17 -7.69 -5.05
N TYR A 201 -15.00 -8.22 -5.40
CA TYR A 201 -13.95 -8.51 -4.43
C TYR A 201 -13.36 -7.23 -3.82
N GLU A 202 -13.16 -6.18 -4.62
CA GLU A 202 -12.72 -4.85 -4.17
C GLU A 202 -13.76 -4.18 -3.27
N SER A 203 -15.03 -4.19 -3.67
CA SER A 203 -16.10 -3.52 -2.92
C SER A 203 -16.34 -4.15 -1.55
N THR A 204 -16.01 -5.43 -1.40
CA THR A 204 -16.19 -6.20 -0.15
C THR A 204 -14.95 -6.27 0.74
N GLN A 205 -13.87 -5.55 0.40
CA GLN A 205 -12.62 -5.55 1.19
C GLN A 205 -12.82 -5.15 2.66
N PRO A 206 -13.58 -4.08 2.98
CA PRO A 206 -13.79 -3.70 4.38
C PRO A 206 -14.51 -4.78 5.19
N GLN A 207 -15.42 -5.53 4.55
CA GLN A 207 -16.15 -6.64 5.16
C GLN A 207 -15.22 -7.82 5.37
N ARG A 208 -14.43 -8.19 4.35
CA ARG A 208 -13.41 -9.25 4.44
C ARG A 208 -12.43 -9.00 5.57
N ALA A 209 -11.90 -7.78 5.70
CA ALA A 209 -11.01 -7.43 6.80
C ALA A 209 -11.66 -7.60 8.19
N THR A 210 -12.96 -7.35 8.30
CA THR A 210 -13.72 -7.57 9.55
C THR A 210 -13.87 -9.06 9.85
N VAL A 211 -14.17 -9.86 8.83
CA VAL A 211 -14.31 -11.31 8.92
C VAL A 211 -12.98 -11.99 9.22
N GLU A 212 -11.88 -11.54 8.60
CA GLU A 212 -10.53 -12.04 8.85
C GLU A 212 -10.09 -11.79 10.30
N ARG A 213 -10.34 -10.58 10.83
CA ARG A 213 -10.11 -10.28 12.26
C ARG A 213 -10.89 -11.21 13.17
N MET A 214 -12.12 -11.56 12.78
CA MET A 214 -12.93 -12.51 13.53
C MET A 214 -12.35 -13.93 13.45
N GLN A 215 -11.88 -14.39 12.28
CA GLN A 215 -11.17 -15.66 12.13
C GLN A 215 -9.92 -15.73 13.01
N GLN A 216 -9.11 -14.66 13.02
CA GLN A 216 -7.91 -14.57 13.85
C GLN A 216 -8.22 -14.62 15.36
N ARG A 217 -9.34 -14.03 15.81
CA ARG A 217 -9.75 -14.12 17.23
C ARG A 217 -10.25 -15.51 17.59
N LEU A 218 -10.98 -16.14 16.67
CA LEU A 218 -11.60 -17.44 16.88
C LEU A 218 -10.66 -18.63 16.63
N SER A 219 -9.48 -18.42 16.02
CA SER A 219 -8.53 -19.49 15.71
C SER A 219 -8.01 -20.22 16.94
N TYR A 220 -8.00 -19.56 18.10
CA TYR A 220 -7.61 -20.13 19.40
C TYR A 220 -8.81 -20.53 20.27
N SER A 221 -10.04 -20.39 19.76
CA SER A 221 -11.26 -20.73 20.47
C SER A 221 -11.69 -22.17 20.19
N ALA A 222 -12.61 -22.69 21.00
CA ALA A 222 -13.23 -24.00 20.75
C ALA A 222 -14.14 -24.02 19.51
N ASP A 223 -14.57 -22.85 19.00
CA ASP A 223 -15.50 -22.70 17.88
C ASP A 223 -14.90 -21.86 16.73
N PRO A 224 -13.84 -22.35 16.06
CA PRO A 224 -13.26 -21.63 14.93
C PRO A 224 -14.29 -21.43 13.81
N MET A 225 -14.21 -20.30 13.13
CA MET A 225 -15.13 -20.00 12.02
C MET A 225 -14.70 -20.74 10.75
N THR A 226 -15.64 -21.45 10.13
CA THR A 226 -15.38 -22.18 8.88
C THR A 226 -15.27 -21.24 7.68
N SER A 227 -14.66 -21.71 6.58
CA SER A 227 -14.56 -20.95 5.32
C SER A 227 -15.93 -20.60 4.72
N GLN A 228 -16.91 -21.49 4.86
CA GLN A 228 -18.27 -21.26 4.39
C GLN A 228 -18.97 -20.18 5.23
N GLN A 229 -18.85 -20.23 6.57
CA GLN A 229 -19.37 -19.19 7.45
C GLN A 229 -18.74 -17.83 7.14
N ALA A 230 -17.43 -17.79 6.90
CA ALA A 230 -16.72 -16.57 6.53
C ALA A 230 -17.25 -15.97 5.23
N THR A 231 -17.44 -16.79 4.20
CA THR A 231 -17.96 -16.34 2.90
C THR A 231 -19.38 -15.77 3.04
N SER A 232 -20.26 -16.47 3.76
CA SER A 232 -21.63 -16.00 3.99
C SER A 232 -21.68 -14.73 4.84
N LEU A 233 -20.80 -14.59 5.82
CA LEU A 233 -20.72 -13.39 6.65
C LEU A 233 -20.26 -12.17 5.85
N VAL A 234 -19.28 -12.32 4.95
CA VAL A 234 -18.88 -11.23 4.04
C VAL A 234 -20.07 -10.77 3.19
N ASP A 235 -20.85 -11.70 2.64
CA ASP A 235 -22.04 -11.41 1.85
C ASP A 235 -23.11 -10.66 2.67
N ILE A 236 -23.44 -11.15 3.88
CA ILE A 236 -24.37 -10.48 4.81
C ILE A 236 -23.90 -9.05 5.10
N LEU A 237 -22.63 -8.87 5.47
CA LEU A 237 -22.09 -7.54 5.78
C LEU A 237 -22.08 -6.61 4.56
N SER A 238 -21.91 -7.14 3.35
CA SER A 238 -21.90 -6.35 2.12
C SER A 238 -23.28 -5.84 1.71
N ARG A 239 -24.34 -6.62 2.01
CA ARG A 239 -25.74 -6.24 1.72
C ARG A 239 -26.28 -5.23 2.73
N ASN A 240 -25.68 -5.17 3.91
CA ASN A 240 -26.10 -4.32 5.03
C ASN A 240 -25.22 -3.06 5.17
N ILE A 241 -24.66 -2.55 4.06
CA ILE A 241 -23.92 -1.30 4.08
C ILE A 241 -24.94 -0.15 4.23
N PRO A 242 -24.87 0.66 5.30
CA PRO A 242 -25.74 1.80 5.47
C PRO A 242 -25.48 2.80 4.32
N PRO A 243 -26.52 3.47 3.82
CA PRO A 243 -26.35 4.48 2.78
C PRO A 243 -25.38 5.56 3.30
N PRO A 244 -24.50 6.10 2.44
CA PRO A 244 -23.65 7.21 2.83
C PRO A 244 -24.54 8.33 3.38
N PRO A 245 -24.17 8.96 4.52
CA PRO A 245 -25.00 10.00 5.10
C PRO A 245 -25.25 11.08 4.05
N THR A 246 -26.52 11.31 3.72
CA THR A 246 -26.95 12.42 2.87
C THR A 246 -26.43 13.70 3.49
N MET A 247 -25.55 14.39 2.76
CA MET A 247 -24.93 15.65 3.18
C MET A 247 -25.96 16.77 3.19
N THR A 248 -26.83 16.82 4.20
CA THR A 248 -27.77 17.94 4.37
C THR A 248 -27.23 19.04 5.28
N ASN A 249 -26.04 18.88 5.87
CA ASN A 249 -25.39 19.96 6.65
C ASN A 249 -23.88 19.73 6.88
N ALA A 250 -23.11 19.44 5.83
CA ALA A 250 -21.67 19.50 5.94
C ALA A 250 -21.23 20.96 5.81
N VAL A 251 -20.89 21.59 6.95
CA VAL A 251 -20.17 22.86 7.02
C VAL A 251 -19.03 22.84 6.01
N VAL A 252 -19.13 23.73 5.01
CA VAL A 252 -18.09 24.07 4.05
C VAL A 252 -16.89 24.55 4.87
N GLY A 253 -15.86 23.72 5.03
CA GLY A 253 -14.66 24.13 5.75
C GLY A 253 -13.76 23.03 6.31
N GLN A 254 -14.22 21.78 6.44
CA GLN A 254 -13.34 20.71 6.92
C GLN A 254 -12.73 19.92 5.75
N PRO A 255 -11.40 20.05 5.50
CA PRO A 255 -10.74 19.16 4.58
C PRO A 255 -10.82 17.75 5.16
N ARG A 256 -11.57 16.86 4.48
CA ARG A 256 -11.32 15.42 4.60
C ARG A 256 -9.86 15.23 4.20
N GLY A 257 -8.99 15.07 5.19
CA GLY A 257 -7.60 14.70 4.99
C GLY A 257 -7.59 13.49 4.07
N VAL A 258 -6.98 13.64 2.91
CA VAL A 258 -6.53 12.53 2.10
C VAL A 258 -5.61 11.72 3.01
N ALA A 259 -6.13 10.63 3.55
CA ALA A 259 -5.35 9.71 4.34
C ALA A 259 -4.37 9.01 3.38
N PHE A 260 -3.19 9.62 3.21
CA PHE A 260 -2.05 9.00 2.56
C PHE A 260 -1.49 7.96 3.52
N GLY A 261 -1.85 6.69 3.34
CA GLY A 261 -1.30 5.61 4.14
C GLY A 261 -2.14 4.34 4.10
N ASN A 262 -1.57 3.33 3.44
CA ASN A 262 -1.99 1.94 3.40
C ASN A 262 -3.32 1.65 2.66
N GLY A 263 -3.32 0.61 1.82
CA GLY A 263 -4.39 0.21 0.90
C GLY A 263 -5.68 -0.30 1.57
N ASN A 264 -6.09 0.30 2.69
CA ASN A 264 -7.38 0.10 3.30
C ASN A 264 -8.15 1.41 3.13
N GLY A 265 -8.91 1.53 2.04
CA GLY A 265 -9.60 2.75 1.64
C GLY A 265 -10.43 3.29 2.80
N SER A 266 -10.06 4.48 3.30
CA SER A 266 -10.69 5.15 4.45
C SER A 266 -10.77 4.28 5.71
N GLY A 267 -10.16 4.70 6.82
CA GLY A 267 -10.22 3.99 8.12
C GLY A 267 -11.62 3.74 8.71
N ALA A 268 -12.71 3.95 7.97
CA ALA A 268 -14.03 3.42 8.22
C ALA A 268 -14.09 1.96 7.72
N GLY A 269 -13.56 1.01 8.50
CA GLY A 269 -13.82 -0.42 8.22
C GLY A 269 -15.32 -0.71 8.15
N ALA A 270 -15.75 -1.82 7.52
CA ALA A 270 -17.18 -2.12 7.30
C ALA A 270 -18.06 -1.91 8.53
N SER A 271 -19.11 -1.09 8.40
CA SER A 271 -20.12 -0.92 9.45
C SER A 271 -20.84 -2.25 9.71
N ILE A 272 -20.92 -2.67 10.97
CA ILE A 272 -21.68 -3.86 11.35
C ILE A 272 -23.03 -3.37 11.88
N THR A 273 -24.08 -3.48 11.08
CA THR A 273 -25.43 -3.02 11.47
C THR A 273 -26.11 -4.04 12.37
N PRO A 274 -27.10 -3.62 13.18
CA PRO A 274 -27.93 -4.55 13.96
C PRO A 274 -28.60 -5.63 13.09
N GLN A 275 -29.07 -5.25 11.89
CA GLN A 275 -29.66 -6.17 10.92
C GLN A 275 -28.66 -7.22 10.44
N ALA A 276 -27.41 -6.81 10.17
CA ALA A 276 -26.36 -7.76 9.80
C ALA A 276 -26.08 -8.76 10.92
N ILE A 277 -26.08 -8.32 12.19
CA ILE A 277 -25.89 -9.19 13.36
C ILE A 277 -27.03 -10.20 13.47
N GLU A 278 -28.28 -9.76 13.30
CA GLU A 278 -29.45 -10.61 13.33
C GLU A 278 -29.41 -11.69 12.24
N GLN A 279 -29.16 -11.29 11.00
CA GLN A 279 -29.02 -12.23 9.87
C GLN A 279 -27.85 -13.21 10.06
N SER A 280 -26.77 -12.76 10.70
CA SER A 280 -25.60 -13.61 10.97
C SER A 280 -25.91 -14.75 11.96
N ARG A 281 -26.93 -14.62 12.82
CA ARG A 281 -27.33 -15.67 13.78
C ARG A 281 -27.81 -16.96 13.11
N ALA A 282 -28.24 -16.90 11.85
CA ALA A 282 -28.66 -18.09 11.10
C ALA A 282 -27.48 -18.97 10.65
N ILE A 283 -26.28 -18.41 10.56
CA ILE A 283 -25.09 -19.09 10.03
C ILE A 283 -23.95 -19.19 11.05
N LEU A 284 -23.94 -18.34 12.08
CA LEU A 284 -22.91 -18.27 13.11
C LEU A 284 -23.37 -18.89 14.43
N THR A 285 -22.44 -19.49 15.17
CA THR A 285 -22.72 -19.95 16.54
C THR A 285 -22.88 -18.77 17.50
N PRO A 286 -23.49 -18.95 18.69
CA PRO A 286 -23.63 -17.88 19.68
C PRO A 286 -22.28 -17.25 20.08
N SER A 287 -21.24 -18.05 20.24
CA SER A 287 -19.88 -17.58 20.54
C SER A 287 -19.32 -16.69 19.43
N GLN A 288 -19.54 -17.09 18.18
CA GLN A 288 -19.13 -16.32 16.99
C GLN A 288 -19.89 -14.99 16.90
N VAL A 289 -21.20 -14.99 17.11
CA VAL A 289 -22.01 -13.75 17.12
C VAL A 289 -21.53 -12.79 18.21
N ASN A 290 -21.21 -13.28 19.40
CA ASN A 290 -20.66 -12.45 20.47
C ASN A 290 -19.32 -11.79 20.08
N THR A 291 -18.47 -12.51 19.34
CA THR A 291 -17.22 -11.96 18.80
C THR A 291 -17.48 -10.85 17.80
N LEU A 292 -18.48 -11.01 16.92
CA LEU A 292 -18.89 -9.96 15.97
C LEU A 292 -19.39 -8.70 16.69
N ILE A 293 -20.22 -8.87 17.73
CA ILE A 293 -20.72 -7.77 18.56
C ILE A 293 -19.55 -7.03 19.25
N ALA A 294 -18.59 -7.77 19.82
CA ALA A 294 -17.42 -7.18 20.45
C ALA A 294 -16.58 -6.35 19.47
N ILE A 295 -16.40 -6.83 18.23
CA ILE A 295 -15.73 -6.07 17.17
C ILE A 295 -16.49 -4.78 16.85
N GLN A 296 -17.83 -4.81 16.80
CA GLN A 296 -18.63 -3.60 16.57
C GLN A 296 -18.46 -2.58 17.70
N GLN A 297 -18.55 -3.02 18.96
CA GLN A 297 -18.37 -2.16 20.13
C GLN A 297 -16.99 -1.50 20.16
N GLU A 298 -15.93 -2.25 19.82
CA GLU A 298 -14.57 -1.71 19.74
C GLU A 298 -14.47 -0.60 18.69
N LYS A 299 -15.11 -0.78 17.53
CA LYS A 299 -15.12 0.22 16.47
C LYS A 299 -15.89 1.48 16.87
N ASP A 300 -17.01 1.32 17.56
CA ASP A 300 -17.78 2.45 18.08
C ASP A 300 -17.00 3.21 19.16
N ALA A 301 -16.31 2.49 20.05
CA ALA A 301 -15.45 3.09 21.06
C ALA A 301 -14.28 3.86 20.41
N GLN A 302 -13.64 3.31 19.37
CA GLN A 302 -12.60 3.99 18.61
C GLN A 302 -13.12 5.24 17.90
N ALA A 303 -14.32 5.18 17.30
CA ALA A 303 -14.95 6.32 16.65
C ALA A 303 -15.31 7.42 17.64
N GLU A 304 -15.83 7.07 18.80
CA GLU A 304 -16.15 8.02 19.88
C GLU A 304 -14.90 8.65 20.47
N LEU A 305 -13.85 7.86 20.72
CA LEU A 305 -12.56 8.38 21.16
C LEU A 305 -11.99 9.38 20.14
N ALA A 306 -12.02 9.03 18.85
CA ALA A 306 -11.57 9.92 17.78
C ALA A 306 -12.39 11.22 17.71
N ARG A 307 -13.71 11.16 17.95
CA ARG A 307 -14.57 12.35 18.03
C ARG A 307 -14.20 13.24 19.20
N ARG A 308 -14.02 12.67 20.40
CA ARG A 308 -13.63 13.42 21.60
C ARG A 308 -12.24 14.04 21.47
N MET A 309 -11.28 13.29 20.96
CA MET A 309 -9.93 13.81 20.67
C MET A 309 -9.99 14.99 19.71
N ARG A 310 -10.78 14.88 18.63
CA ARG A 310 -10.97 15.99 17.69
C ARG A 310 -11.62 17.21 18.34
N GLN A 311 -12.63 17.02 19.18
CA GLN A 311 -13.28 18.12 19.91
C GLN A 311 -12.29 18.84 20.84
N ASN A 312 -11.46 18.08 21.57
CA ASN A 312 -10.44 18.65 22.44
C ASN A 312 -9.34 19.39 21.67
N LEU A 313 -8.92 18.87 20.50
CA LEU A 313 -7.94 19.51 19.61
C LEU A 313 -8.49 20.72 18.85
N SER A 314 -9.80 20.79 18.64
CA SER A 314 -10.47 21.90 17.93
C SER A 314 -10.98 23.00 18.87
N ALA A 315 -10.89 22.80 20.20
CA ALA A 315 -11.25 23.82 21.16
C ALA A 315 -10.22 24.96 21.12
N PRO A 316 -10.63 26.22 20.84
CA PRO A 316 -9.70 27.34 20.82
C PRO A 316 -9.13 27.56 22.23
N HIS A 317 -7.81 27.57 22.35
CA HIS A 317 -7.13 28.15 23.51
C HIS A 317 -7.54 29.63 23.53
N ASN A 318 -8.47 30.00 24.40
CA ASN A 318 -8.76 31.40 24.69
C ASN A 318 -7.72 31.83 25.73
N PRO A 319 -6.64 32.57 25.38
CA PRO A 319 -5.78 33.14 26.40
C PRO A 319 -6.63 34.15 27.15
N ALA A 320 -6.99 33.81 28.39
CA ALA A 320 -7.72 34.70 29.28
C ALA A 320 -7.03 36.07 29.28
N LYS A 321 -7.76 37.08 28.84
CA LYS A 321 -7.42 38.49 28.96
C LYS A 321 -7.14 38.77 30.45
N PRO A 322 -5.95 39.29 30.84
CA PRO A 322 -5.73 39.67 32.22
C PRO A 322 -6.72 40.77 32.59
N ARG A 323 -7.44 40.59 33.70
CA ARG A 323 -8.25 41.64 34.31
C ARG A 323 -7.28 42.66 34.90
N ASN A 324 -7.31 43.88 34.36
CA ASN A 324 -6.74 45.08 34.98
C ASN A 324 -7.45 45.38 36.31
#